data_AF-A0A4Q5RDV3-F1
#
_entry.id   AF-A0A4Q5RDV3-F1
#
_cell.length_a   1.000
_cell.length_b   1.000
_cell.length_c   1.000
_cell.angle_alpha   90.00
_cell.angle_beta   90.00
_cell.angle_gamma   90.00
#
_symmetry.space_group_name_H-M   'P 1'
#
loop_
_entity.id
_entity.type
_entity.pdbx_description
1 polymer ?
#
loop_
_entity_poly.entity_id
_entity_poly.type
_entity_poly.pdbx_seq_one_letter_code
_entity_poly.pdbx_strand_id
1 'polypeptide(L)'
;AIPTTFSKNFQINRVYGIGWNLTKSLQMDFDATNRGIIDEPAGRINGLKQDTLWNNLKRLGRTVDYTHTVNFNYTTPINKIPGFDWTNMSVRYSTQFNWNSQALFSLQDPNLNVGNIIQNSRTITLNPVLNFTGLYNKFSFLRKATETEKGGIANLFLQVLTSVKNVSGTYTRTEGTYLPGYLPKTKFFGEDLNYNAPGIGFLLGSQADIRSRAISSGWITTDTLQNQLYTKTLFEDMHLRGVVEPIPDLRIELSAFRTRNLNYQTNFKYSALTGNIENLSPITTGDYSISYFTLPTAFSKSSGINNTSSVFDQFLSNRNIISQRLGRSNPNSNRAVTNGFVDGYGANAQDVLVPAFLAAYSGKDANGVGTGSFPQIPIPNWDIRYNGL
;
A
#
# COMPACT_ATOMS: atom_id res chain seq x y z
N ALA A 1 -51.62 -1.49 35.08
CA ALA A 1 -51.46 -1.61 33.62
C ALA A 1 -49.98 -1.76 33.31
N ILE A 2 -49.60 -2.72 32.46
CA ILE A 2 -48.20 -2.89 32.04
C ILE A 2 -47.85 -1.71 31.11
N PRO A 3 -46.73 -1.01 31.33
CA PRO A 3 -46.29 0.06 30.43
C PRO A 3 -46.07 -0.50 29.02
N THR A 4 -46.61 0.18 28.02
CA THR A 4 -46.42 -0.21 26.61
C THR A 4 -45.03 0.21 26.15
N THR A 5 -44.27 -0.75 25.64
CA THR A 5 -42.97 -0.49 25.02
C THR A 5 -43.15 -0.40 23.50
N PHE A 6 -42.49 0.59 22.89
CA PHE A 6 -42.50 0.78 21.45
C PHE A 6 -41.08 0.60 20.93
N SER A 7 -40.87 -0.41 20.10
CA SER A 7 -39.64 -0.55 19.31
C SER A 7 -39.95 -0.07 17.89
N LYS A 8 -39.19 0.91 17.41
CA LYS A 8 -39.38 1.46 16.08
C LYS A 8 -38.03 1.66 15.42
N ASN A 9 -37.96 1.30 14.14
CA ASN A 9 -36.71 1.34 13.39
C ASN A 9 -37.04 1.60 11.92
N PHE A 10 -37.00 2.86 11.53
CA PHE A 10 -37.17 3.27 10.13
C PHE A 10 -35.82 3.63 9.53
N GLN A 11 -35.43 2.89 8.50
CA GLN A 11 -34.15 3.04 7.82
C GLN A 11 -34.40 3.40 6.36
N ILE A 12 -33.59 4.33 5.85
CA ILE A 12 -33.58 4.73 4.43
C ILE A 12 -32.19 4.46 3.88
N ASN A 13 -32.11 3.63 2.84
CA ASN A 13 -30.88 3.39 2.09
C ASN A 13 -30.96 4.13 0.76
N ARG A 14 -29.97 4.96 0.48
CA ARG A 14 -29.83 5.69 -0.79
C ARG A 14 -28.60 5.15 -1.50
N VAL A 15 -28.77 4.67 -2.73
CA VAL A 15 -27.69 4.11 -3.54
C VAL A 15 -27.58 4.94 -4.81
N TYR A 16 -26.36 5.32 -5.16
CA TYR A 16 -26.01 6.10 -6.33
C TYR A 16 -24.94 5.33 -7.10
N GLY A 17 -25.08 5.26 -8.42
CA GLY A 17 -24.12 4.62 -9.31
C GLY A 17 -24.00 5.42 -10.60
N ILE A 18 -22.78 5.80 -10.97
CA ILE A 18 -22.48 6.54 -12.20
C ILE A 18 -21.28 5.85 -12.86
N GLY A 19 -21.51 5.19 -13.98
CA GLY A 19 -20.46 4.71 -14.88
C GLY A 19 -20.31 5.66 -16.06
N TRP A 20 -19.09 6.14 -16.32
CA TRP A 20 -18.79 7.02 -17.44
C TRP A 20 -17.51 6.60 -18.16
N ASN A 21 -17.66 6.25 -19.43
CA ASN A 21 -16.54 6.13 -20.37
C ASN A 21 -16.08 7.53 -20.82
N LEU A 22 -15.20 8.17 -20.05
CA LEU A 22 -14.68 9.51 -20.37
C LEU A 22 -13.94 9.53 -21.71
N THR A 23 -13.22 8.46 -22.03
CA THR A 23 -12.61 8.22 -23.34
C THR A 23 -12.59 6.72 -23.67
N LYS A 24 -12.14 6.31 -24.86
CA LYS A 24 -11.91 4.88 -25.20
C LYS A 24 -10.90 4.18 -24.29
N SER A 25 -10.04 4.94 -23.61
CA SER A 25 -8.94 4.46 -22.76
C SER A 25 -9.15 4.79 -21.27
N LEU A 26 -10.19 5.54 -20.91
CA LEU A 26 -10.44 6.01 -19.54
C LEU A 26 -11.90 5.78 -19.19
N GLN A 27 -12.13 4.89 -18.22
CA GLN A 27 -13.42 4.65 -17.60
C GLN A 27 -13.40 5.13 -16.15
N MET A 28 -14.48 5.76 -15.72
CA MET A 28 -14.73 6.13 -14.33
C MET A 28 -16.01 5.44 -13.86
N ASP A 29 -15.96 4.79 -12.70
CA ASP A 29 -17.14 4.26 -12.02
C ASP A 29 -17.21 4.88 -10.62
N PHE A 30 -18.35 5.46 -10.28
CA PHE A 30 -18.63 6.06 -8.97
C PHE A 30 -19.84 5.37 -8.35
N ASP A 31 -19.66 4.77 -7.19
CA ASP A 31 -20.72 4.12 -6.42
C ASP A 31 -20.77 4.73 -5.04
N ALA A 32 -21.95 5.13 -4.57
CA ALA A 32 -22.13 5.65 -3.22
C ALA A 32 -23.38 5.07 -2.55
N THR A 33 -23.26 4.74 -1.27
CA THR A 33 -24.35 4.27 -0.43
C THR A 33 -24.44 5.17 0.81
N ASN A 34 -25.64 5.69 1.08
CA ASN A 34 -25.92 6.48 2.28
C ASN A 34 -27.08 5.83 3.05
N ARG A 35 -26.78 5.29 4.22
CA ARG A 35 -27.77 4.75 5.15
C ARG A 35 -28.16 5.82 6.18
N GLY A 36 -29.44 6.17 6.19
CA GLY A 36 -30.05 7.06 7.16
C GLY A 36 -31.02 6.34 8.09
N ILE A 37 -31.14 6.84 9.32
CA ILE A 37 -32.20 6.46 10.26
C ILE A 37 -33.15 7.65 10.42
N ILE A 38 -34.45 7.38 10.40
CA ILE A 38 -35.47 8.39 10.69
C ILE A 38 -35.64 8.42 12.21
N ASP A 39 -35.20 9.51 12.84
CA ASP A 39 -35.37 9.70 14.28
C ASP A 39 -36.85 9.96 14.58
N GLU A 40 -37.43 9.20 15.50
CA GLU A 40 -38.85 9.30 15.86
C GLU A 40 -39.05 9.78 17.31
N PRO A 41 -40.11 10.58 17.57
CA PRO A 41 -40.42 11.00 18.93
C PRO A 41 -40.86 9.82 19.80
N ALA A 42 -40.45 9.85 21.07
CA ALA A 42 -40.74 8.79 22.05
C ALA A 42 -42.25 8.56 22.26
N GLY A 43 -42.62 7.28 22.43
CA GLY A 43 -44.00 6.85 22.70
C GLY A 43 -44.89 6.74 21.45
N ARG A 44 -46.21 6.63 21.67
CA ARG A 44 -47.20 6.50 20.58
C ARG A 44 -47.21 7.74 19.68
N ILE A 45 -47.29 7.52 18.37
CA ILE A 45 -47.30 8.58 17.35
C ILE A 45 -48.72 9.12 17.19
N ASN A 46 -49.04 10.23 17.87
CA ASN A 46 -50.33 10.92 17.75
C ASN A 46 -50.12 12.43 17.49
N GLY A 47 -50.99 13.04 16.69
CA GLY A 47 -51.01 14.49 16.43
C GLY A 47 -49.69 15.03 15.87
N LEU A 48 -49.13 16.06 16.51
CA LEU A 48 -47.87 16.75 16.14
C LEU A 48 -46.64 15.83 15.94
N LYS A 49 -46.67 14.62 16.53
CA LYS A 49 -45.62 13.62 16.34
C LYS A 49 -45.63 13.01 14.94
N GLN A 50 -46.79 12.98 14.26
CA GLN A 50 -46.90 12.54 12.86
C GLN A 50 -46.25 13.55 11.91
N ASP A 51 -46.43 14.85 12.15
CA ASP A 51 -45.78 15.90 11.36
C ASP A 51 -44.26 15.85 11.48
N THR A 52 -43.76 15.58 12.69
CA THR A 52 -42.32 15.39 12.95
C THR A 52 -41.77 14.18 12.19
N LEU A 53 -42.51 13.06 12.20
CA LEU A 53 -42.16 11.86 11.44
C LEU A 53 -42.09 12.16 9.93
N TRP A 54 -43.13 12.80 9.38
CA TRP A 54 -43.18 13.15 7.97
C TRP A 54 -42.07 14.12 7.56
N ASN A 55 -41.73 15.09 8.42
CA ASN A 55 -40.61 16.00 8.18
C ASN A 55 -39.26 15.26 8.19
N ASN A 56 -39.04 14.34 9.12
CA ASN A 56 -37.81 13.54 9.17
C ASN A 56 -37.72 12.58 7.97
N LEU A 57 -38.86 12.07 7.50
CA LEU A 57 -38.95 11.24 6.30
C LEU A 57 -38.65 12.04 5.02
N LYS A 58 -39.19 13.27 4.90
CA LYS A 58 -38.86 14.19 3.79
C LYS A 58 -37.38 14.58 3.77
N ARG A 59 -36.73 14.66 4.93
CA ARG A 59 -35.28 14.92 5.07
C ARG A 59 -34.42 13.66 4.89
N LEU A 60 -35.03 12.52 4.58
CA LEU A 60 -34.37 11.22 4.36
C LEU A 60 -33.60 10.71 5.59
N GLY A 61 -34.00 11.14 6.78
CA GLY A 61 -33.38 10.78 8.04
C GLY A 61 -31.96 11.36 8.25
N ARG A 62 -31.39 11.05 9.41
CA ARG A 62 -30.01 11.37 9.77
C ARG A 62 -29.09 10.28 9.23
N THR A 63 -28.03 10.66 8.52
CA THR A 63 -27.02 9.70 8.04
C THR A 63 -26.29 9.04 9.21
N VAL A 64 -26.21 7.72 9.14
CA VAL A 64 -25.53 6.85 10.12
C VAL A 64 -24.27 6.24 9.50
N ASP A 65 -24.35 5.82 8.24
CA ASP A 65 -23.20 5.34 7.47
C ASP A 65 -23.27 5.92 6.06
N TYR A 66 -22.11 6.37 5.58
CA TYR A 66 -21.93 6.80 4.20
C TYR A 66 -20.66 6.17 3.66
N THR A 67 -20.76 5.53 2.50
CA THR A 67 -19.62 4.94 1.81
C THR A 67 -19.67 5.33 0.35
N HIS A 68 -18.55 5.71 -0.23
CA HIS A 68 -18.42 5.79 -1.68
C HIS A 68 -17.12 5.16 -2.16
N THR A 69 -17.18 4.66 -3.39
CA THR A 69 -16.05 4.10 -4.12
C THR A 69 -15.95 4.82 -5.46
N VAL A 70 -14.74 5.23 -5.83
CA VAL A 70 -14.44 5.79 -7.15
C VAL A 70 -13.36 4.92 -7.78
N ASN A 71 -13.64 4.40 -8.97
CA ASN A 71 -12.71 3.61 -9.74
C ASN A 71 -12.39 4.35 -11.04
N PHE A 72 -11.11 4.55 -11.32
CA PHE A 72 -10.62 5.00 -12.61
C PHE A 72 -9.78 3.88 -13.22
N ASN A 73 -10.19 3.42 -14.40
CA ASN A 73 -9.45 2.44 -15.19
C ASN A 73 -8.88 3.17 -16.42
N TYR A 74 -7.55 3.28 -16.48
CA TYR A 74 -6.83 3.95 -17.56
C TYR A 74 -5.90 2.98 -18.28
N THR A 75 -6.24 2.62 -19.51
CA THR A 75 -5.34 1.87 -20.42
C THR A 75 -4.54 2.87 -21.22
N THR A 76 -3.27 3.04 -20.88
CA THR A 76 -2.42 4.05 -21.50
C THR A 76 -2.25 3.71 -22.98
N PRO A 77 -2.62 4.61 -23.92
CA PRO A 77 -2.55 4.34 -25.35
C PRO A 77 -1.13 4.49 -25.89
N ILE A 78 -0.15 3.88 -25.22
CA ILE A 78 1.28 3.90 -25.59
C ILE A 78 1.46 3.29 -26.99
N ASN A 79 0.62 2.32 -27.34
CA ASN A 79 0.58 1.69 -28.66
C ASN A 79 0.26 2.65 -29.82
N LYS A 80 -0.27 3.85 -29.55
CA LYS A 80 -0.47 4.88 -30.58
C LYS A 80 0.79 5.66 -30.89
N ILE A 81 1.81 5.61 -30.02
CA ILE A 81 3.10 6.24 -30.25
C ILE A 81 3.89 5.35 -31.23
N PRO A 82 4.34 5.89 -32.39
CA PRO A 82 5.12 5.13 -33.35
C PRO A 82 6.34 4.46 -32.68
N GLY A 83 6.46 3.14 -32.83
CA GLY A 83 7.56 2.36 -32.26
C GLY A 83 7.31 1.76 -30.86
N PHE A 84 6.17 1.99 -30.21
CA PHE A 84 5.87 1.49 -28.85
C PHE A 84 4.65 0.57 -28.72
N ASP A 85 4.11 0.05 -29.82
CA ASP A 85 3.03 -0.96 -29.83
C ASP A 85 3.39 -2.32 -29.19
N TRP A 86 4.67 -2.59 -28.98
CA TRP A 86 5.17 -3.74 -28.20
C TRP A 86 4.99 -3.56 -26.68
N THR A 87 4.53 -2.38 -26.24
CA THR A 87 4.31 -2.06 -24.83
C THR A 87 2.81 -1.86 -24.54
N ASN A 88 2.39 -2.30 -23.36
CA ASN A 88 1.07 -2.05 -22.82
C ASN A 88 1.21 -1.65 -21.35
N MET A 89 0.39 -0.70 -20.91
CA MET A 89 0.37 -0.22 -19.54
C MET A 89 -1.06 0.08 -19.13
N SER A 90 -1.60 -0.73 -18.22
CA SER A 90 -2.88 -0.43 -17.58
C SER A 90 -2.65 0.10 -16.16
N VAL A 91 -3.40 1.15 -15.83
CA VAL A 91 -3.41 1.82 -14.54
C VAL A 91 -4.82 1.75 -13.99
N ARG A 92 -4.97 1.21 -12.78
CA ARG A 92 -6.22 1.23 -12.03
C ARG A 92 -6.01 2.07 -10.78
N TYR A 93 -6.88 3.05 -10.58
CA TYR A 93 -6.92 3.87 -9.38
C TYR A 93 -8.29 3.69 -8.73
N SER A 94 -8.33 3.05 -7.56
CA SER A 94 -9.55 2.81 -6.81
C SER A 94 -9.46 3.53 -5.47
N THR A 95 -10.50 4.25 -5.09
CA THR A 95 -10.55 4.98 -3.82
C THR A 95 -11.84 4.66 -3.12
N GLN A 96 -11.77 4.47 -1.82
CA GLN A 96 -12.94 4.25 -0.99
C GLN A 96 -12.92 5.24 0.17
N PHE A 97 -14.05 5.87 0.41
CA PHE A 97 -14.25 6.70 1.58
C PHE A 97 -15.43 6.15 2.37
N ASN A 98 -15.28 6.14 3.68
CA ASN A 98 -16.34 5.76 4.59
C ASN A 98 -16.44 6.80 5.72
N TRP A 99 -17.67 7.16 6.06
CA TRP A 99 -18.01 7.97 7.22
C TRP A 99 -19.02 7.19 8.05
N ASN A 100 -18.75 7.07 9.34
CA ASN A 100 -19.61 6.40 10.32
C ASN A 100 -19.97 7.36 11.44
N SER A 101 -21.26 7.47 11.76
CA SER A 101 -21.71 8.35 12.82
C SER A 101 -21.25 7.86 14.20
N GLN A 102 -21.12 8.78 15.15
CA GLN A 102 -20.86 8.46 16.54
C GLN A 102 -21.91 7.51 17.15
N ALA A 103 -21.51 6.78 18.19
CA ALA A 103 -22.39 5.84 18.88
C ALA A 103 -23.60 6.54 19.51
N LEU A 104 -24.73 5.83 19.59
CA LEU A 104 -26.01 6.39 20.04
C LEU A 104 -25.96 6.98 21.47
N PHE A 105 -25.15 6.41 22.37
CA PHE A 105 -25.01 6.92 23.74
C PHE A 105 -24.48 8.36 23.77
N SER A 106 -23.55 8.70 22.87
CA SER A 106 -23.00 10.06 22.74
C SER A 106 -23.96 10.99 21.99
N LEU A 107 -24.98 10.48 21.30
CA LEU A 107 -26.04 11.31 20.72
C LEU A 107 -27.14 11.64 21.75
N GLN A 108 -27.25 10.86 22.82
CA GLN A 108 -28.29 11.00 23.85
C GLN A 108 -27.87 11.89 25.02
N ASP A 109 -26.57 11.97 25.31
CA ASP A 109 -26.03 12.82 26.38
C ASP A 109 -25.28 14.04 25.79
N PRO A 110 -25.75 15.28 26.05
CA PRO A 110 -25.08 16.50 25.60
C PRO A 110 -23.65 16.67 26.12
N ASN A 111 -23.29 15.98 27.20
CA ASN A 111 -21.96 16.06 27.81
C ASN A 111 -20.94 15.11 27.16
N LEU A 112 -21.40 14.19 26.30
CA LEU A 112 -20.56 13.17 25.66
C LEU A 112 -20.51 13.43 24.16
N ASN A 113 -19.32 13.66 23.61
CA ASN A 113 -19.14 13.89 22.18
C ASN A 113 -17.92 13.12 21.68
N VAL A 114 -18.02 11.81 21.50
CA VAL A 114 -16.87 11.01 21.05
C VAL A 114 -16.53 11.21 19.56
N GLY A 115 -17.37 11.95 18.83
CA GLY A 115 -17.21 12.24 17.40
C GLY A 115 -17.49 11.05 16.48
N ASN A 116 -17.61 11.36 15.19
CA ASN A 116 -17.77 10.40 14.11
C ASN A 116 -16.42 9.80 13.70
N ILE A 117 -16.44 8.86 12.77
CA ILE A 117 -15.24 8.21 12.23
C ILE A 117 -15.22 8.44 10.73
N ILE A 118 -14.05 8.80 10.20
CA ILE A 118 -13.80 8.79 8.76
C ILE A 118 -12.68 7.81 8.41
N GLN A 119 -12.85 7.14 7.28
CA GLN A 119 -11.88 6.22 6.73
C GLN A 119 -11.67 6.57 5.27
N ASN A 120 -10.42 6.50 4.84
CA ASN A 120 -10.07 6.65 3.44
C ASN A 120 -9.08 5.59 3.02
N SER A 121 -9.35 4.93 1.90
CA SER A 121 -8.47 3.96 1.27
C SER A 121 -8.22 4.36 -0.17
N ARG A 122 -6.99 4.15 -0.66
CA ARG A 122 -6.66 4.20 -2.07
C ARG A 122 -5.88 2.97 -2.47
N THR A 123 -6.15 2.45 -3.66
CA THR A 123 -5.42 1.37 -4.30
C THR A 123 -4.99 1.82 -5.68
N ILE A 124 -3.68 1.81 -5.93
CA ILE A 124 -3.08 2.08 -7.23
C ILE A 124 -2.50 0.78 -7.75
N THR A 125 -2.98 0.29 -8.89
CA THR A 125 -2.45 -0.90 -9.54
C THR A 125 -1.92 -0.55 -10.92
N LEU A 126 -0.66 -0.89 -11.17
CA LEU A 126 0.03 -0.70 -12.43
C LEU A 126 0.35 -2.07 -13.02
N ASN A 127 -0.01 -2.32 -14.28
CA ASN A 127 0.33 -3.55 -14.98
C ASN A 127 1.05 -3.26 -16.31
N PRO A 128 2.36 -2.99 -16.28
CA PRO A 128 3.17 -2.95 -17.49
C PRO A 128 3.35 -4.34 -18.09
N VAL A 129 3.23 -4.42 -19.42
CA VAL A 129 3.54 -5.60 -20.22
C VAL A 129 4.38 -5.17 -21.42
N LEU A 130 5.54 -5.79 -21.57
CA LEU A 130 6.48 -5.60 -22.66
C LEU A 130 6.58 -6.89 -23.46
N ASN A 131 6.10 -6.86 -24.70
CA ASN A 131 6.13 -7.98 -25.64
C ASN A 131 7.29 -7.81 -26.64
N PHE A 132 8.45 -8.34 -26.27
CA PHE A 132 9.66 -8.21 -27.07
C PHE A 132 9.60 -8.99 -28.39
N THR A 133 8.83 -10.07 -28.47
CA THR A 133 8.56 -10.75 -29.76
C THR A 133 7.96 -9.79 -30.78
N GLY A 134 7.00 -8.95 -30.35
CA GLY A 134 6.43 -7.90 -31.19
C GLY A 134 7.43 -6.83 -31.60
N LEU A 135 8.31 -6.42 -30.68
CA LEU A 135 9.39 -5.47 -30.95
C LEU A 135 10.37 -6.00 -32.00
N TYR A 136 10.86 -7.23 -31.86
CA TYR A 136 11.83 -7.81 -32.78
C TYR A 136 11.26 -7.98 -34.19
N ASN A 137 9.98 -8.33 -34.30
CA ASN A 137 9.29 -8.50 -35.59
C ASN A 137 9.18 -7.19 -36.40
N LYS A 138 9.34 -6.01 -35.78
CA LYS A 138 9.38 -4.74 -36.50
C LYS A 138 10.62 -4.56 -37.35
N PHE A 139 11.75 -5.07 -36.87
CA PHE A 139 13.01 -4.91 -37.56
C PHE A 139 13.08 -5.98 -38.64
N SER A 140 12.97 -5.56 -39.90
CA SER A 140 12.93 -6.45 -41.06
C SER A 140 14.16 -7.38 -41.15
N PHE A 141 15.31 -6.96 -40.62
CA PHE A 141 16.50 -7.80 -40.51
C PHE A 141 16.35 -8.91 -39.46
N LEU A 142 15.77 -8.61 -38.29
CA LEU A 142 15.51 -9.60 -37.24
C LEU A 142 14.44 -10.58 -37.69
N ARG A 143 13.32 -10.08 -38.25
CA ARG A 143 12.23 -10.92 -38.77
C ARG A 143 12.73 -11.92 -39.82
N LYS A 144 13.45 -11.45 -40.83
CA LYS A 144 14.02 -12.32 -41.88
C LYS A 144 15.06 -13.29 -41.33
N ALA A 145 15.84 -12.88 -40.34
CA ALA A 145 16.86 -13.73 -39.72
C ALA A 145 16.24 -14.80 -38.80
N THR A 146 15.08 -14.54 -38.20
CA THR A 146 14.31 -15.53 -37.42
C THR A 146 13.55 -16.51 -38.33
N GLU A 147 13.08 -16.04 -39.50
CA GLU A 147 12.39 -16.88 -40.50
C GLU A 147 13.37 -17.74 -41.33
N THR A 148 14.58 -17.26 -41.58
CA THR A 148 15.59 -18.03 -42.34
C THR A 148 16.35 -18.92 -41.36
N GLU A 149 16.18 -20.24 -41.45
CA GLU A 149 17.05 -21.22 -40.78
C GLU A 149 18.48 -21.10 -41.30
N LYS A 150 19.21 -20.08 -40.84
CA LYS A 150 20.64 -19.98 -41.08
C LYS A 150 21.32 -20.99 -40.15
N GLY A 151 21.89 -22.04 -40.70
CA GLY A 151 22.78 -22.91 -39.94
C GLY A 151 23.99 -22.13 -39.41
N GLY A 152 24.36 -22.36 -38.15
CA GLY A 152 25.62 -21.86 -37.56
C GLY A 152 25.50 -20.76 -36.50
N ILE A 153 26.65 -20.22 -36.10
CA ILE A 153 26.85 -19.31 -34.96
C ILE A 153 26.01 -18.02 -35.09
N ALA A 154 25.73 -17.54 -36.31
CA ALA A 154 24.92 -16.35 -36.54
C ALA A 154 23.46 -16.50 -36.04
N ASN A 155 22.89 -17.71 -36.13
CA ASN A 155 21.54 -17.98 -35.62
C ASN A 155 21.53 -18.05 -34.08
N LEU A 156 22.57 -18.61 -33.47
CA LEU A 156 22.73 -18.58 -32.01
C LEU A 156 22.82 -17.14 -31.48
N PHE A 157 23.60 -16.26 -32.11
CA PHE A 157 23.66 -14.85 -31.73
C PHE A 157 22.30 -14.15 -31.86
N LEU A 158 21.56 -14.44 -32.92
CA LEU A 158 20.22 -13.89 -33.12
C LEU A 158 19.22 -14.38 -32.06
N GLN A 159 19.26 -15.67 -31.71
CA GLN A 159 18.42 -16.27 -30.69
C GLN A 159 18.73 -15.68 -29.30
N VAL A 160 20.00 -15.46 -28.97
CA VAL A 160 20.41 -14.76 -27.75
C VAL A 160 19.93 -13.30 -27.74
N LEU A 161 20.04 -12.60 -28.87
CA LEU A 161 19.57 -11.20 -28.99
C LEU A 161 18.04 -11.10 -28.87
N THR A 162 17.32 -12.11 -29.37
CA THR A 162 15.85 -12.20 -29.35
C THR A 162 15.31 -13.11 -28.23
N SER A 163 16.14 -13.35 -27.22
CA SER A 163 15.88 -14.33 -26.17
C SER A 163 14.78 -13.88 -25.23
N VAL A 164 14.77 -12.59 -24.85
CA VAL A 164 13.72 -12.04 -23.98
C VAL A 164 12.42 -12.02 -24.77
N LYS A 165 11.43 -12.82 -24.36
CA LYS A 165 10.13 -12.91 -25.06
C LYS A 165 9.13 -11.93 -24.48
N ASN A 166 9.02 -11.90 -23.16
CA ASN A 166 8.11 -11.03 -22.46
C ASN A 166 8.70 -10.57 -21.13
N VAL A 167 8.30 -9.38 -20.71
CA VAL A 167 8.49 -8.87 -19.36
C VAL A 167 7.17 -8.27 -18.92
N SER A 168 6.62 -8.75 -17.81
CA SER A 168 5.43 -8.20 -17.19
C SER A 168 5.70 -7.83 -15.75
N GLY A 169 5.00 -6.81 -15.29
CA GLY A 169 5.02 -6.40 -13.90
C GLY A 169 3.61 -6.14 -13.40
N THR A 170 3.42 -6.34 -12.11
CA THR A 170 2.27 -5.84 -11.36
C THR A 170 2.82 -5.11 -10.15
N TYR A 171 2.43 -3.84 -10.00
CA TYR A 171 2.72 -3.04 -8.82
C TYR A 171 1.40 -2.56 -8.24
N THR A 172 1.06 -3.03 -7.04
CA THR A 172 -0.11 -2.61 -6.30
C THR A 172 0.32 -1.88 -5.03
N ARG A 173 -0.22 -0.68 -4.83
CA ARG A 173 -0.03 0.09 -3.60
C ARG A 173 -1.39 0.45 -3.03
N THR A 174 -1.69 -0.12 -1.86
CA THR A 174 -2.90 0.14 -1.09
C THR A 174 -2.53 0.93 0.16
N GLU A 175 -3.17 2.06 0.37
CA GLU A 175 -2.97 2.89 1.55
C GLU A 175 -4.30 3.20 2.19
N GLY A 176 -4.35 3.17 3.52
CA GLY A 176 -5.54 3.45 4.30
C GLY A 176 -5.25 4.44 5.42
N THR A 177 -6.21 5.30 5.72
CA THR A 177 -6.22 6.19 6.88
C THR A 177 -7.55 6.03 7.62
N TYR A 178 -7.49 5.82 8.93
CA TYR A 178 -8.63 5.77 9.84
C TYR A 178 -8.48 6.91 10.86
N LEU A 179 -9.43 7.84 10.86
CA LEU A 179 -9.45 8.99 11.75
C LEU A 179 -10.74 8.98 12.60
N PRO A 180 -10.62 8.67 13.90
CA PRO A 180 -11.74 8.75 14.83
C PRO A 180 -11.86 10.16 15.43
N GLY A 181 -13.00 10.43 16.08
CA GLY A 181 -13.23 11.72 16.76
C GLY A 181 -13.63 12.87 15.84
N TYR A 182 -14.02 12.58 14.60
CA TYR A 182 -14.37 13.57 13.57
C TYR A 182 -15.75 14.19 13.81
N LEU A 183 -15.82 15.48 14.09
CA LEU A 183 -17.06 16.21 14.39
C LEU A 183 -17.95 16.52 13.17
N PRO A 184 -17.42 16.88 11.99
CA PRO A 184 -18.26 17.24 10.86
C PRO A 184 -19.14 16.07 10.37
N LYS A 185 -20.30 16.42 9.81
CA LYS A 185 -21.29 15.45 9.33
C LYS A 185 -21.12 15.24 7.83
N THR A 186 -21.40 14.04 7.34
CA THR A 186 -21.45 13.82 5.90
C THR A 186 -22.80 14.20 5.33
N LYS A 187 -22.82 14.85 4.16
CA LYS A 187 -24.03 15.13 3.37
C LYS A 187 -23.88 14.52 1.97
N PHE A 188 -24.07 15.31 0.93
CA PHE A 188 -23.94 14.85 -0.45
C PHE A 188 -22.47 14.56 -0.77
N PHE A 189 -22.21 13.44 -1.45
CA PHE A 189 -20.86 13.05 -1.93
C PHE A 189 -19.77 12.92 -0.85
N GLY A 190 -20.14 12.78 0.42
CA GLY A 190 -19.17 12.56 1.51
C GLY A 190 -18.67 13.82 2.20
N GLU A 191 -19.03 15.00 1.70
CA GLU A 191 -18.53 16.29 2.19
C GLU A 191 -19.56 17.02 3.06
N ASP A 192 -19.08 17.77 4.06
CA ASP A 192 -19.85 18.87 4.64
C ASP A 192 -19.47 20.19 3.95
N LEU A 193 -20.28 20.63 2.99
CA LEU A 193 -20.07 21.87 2.24
C LEU A 193 -19.94 23.12 3.15
N ASN A 194 -20.46 23.06 4.37
CA ASN A 194 -20.35 24.15 5.34
C ASN A 194 -18.97 24.25 5.99
N TYR A 195 -18.29 23.10 6.14
CA TYR A 195 -17.00 22.99 6.84
C TYR A 195 -15.83 22.70 5.89
N ASN A 196 -16.10 22.47 4.60
CA ASN A 196 -15.11 22.03 3.60
C ASN A 196 -14.27 20.84 4.11
N ALA A 197 -14.96 19.92 4.79
CA ALA A 197 -14.38 18.86 5.58
C ALA A 197 -14.86 17.49 5.07
N PRO A 198 -13.97 16.49 4.93
CA PRO A 198 -12.52 16.51 5.17
C PRO A 198 -11.72 17.11 4.00
N GLY A 199 -12.41 17.50 2.91
CA GLY A 199 -11.88 18.04 1.68
C GLY A 199 -11.80 17.00 0.56
N ILE A 200 -12.00 17.44 -0.69
CA ILE A 200 -12.09 16.58 -1.87
C ILE A 200 -10.90 15.63 -2.04
N GLY A 201 -9.69 16.06 -1.67
CA GLY A 201 -8.50 15.23 -1.72
C GLY A 201 -8.65 13.97 -0.86
N PHE A 202 -9.12 14.10 0.39
CA PHE A 202 -9.33 12.95 1.27
C PHE A 202 -10.48 12.08 0.78
N LEU A 203 -11.55 12.68 0.25
CA LEU A 203 -12.68 11.94 -0.34
C LEU A 203 -12.27 11.12 -1.57
N LEU A 204 -11.27 11.60 -2.32
CA LEU A 204 -10.68 10.95 -3.49
C LEU A 204 -9.39 10.19 -3.16
N GLY A 205 -9.18 9.72 -1.93
CA GLY A 205 -8.06 8.80 -1.66
C GLY A 205 -6.73 9.44 -1.23
N SER A 206 -6.64 10.75 -1.03
CA SER A 206 -5.39 11.39 -0.60
C SER A 206 -4.98 10.94 0.80
N GLN A 207 -3.75 10.45 0.92
CA GLN A 207 -3.16 9.96 2.18
C GLN A 207 -2.28 11.01 2.86
N ALA A 208 -2.37 12.27 2.43
CA ALA A 208 -1.71 13.39 3.10
C ALA A 208 -2.20 13.48 4.55
N ASP A 209 -1.31 13.86 5.47
CA ASP A 209 -1.68 13.96 6.88
C ASP A 209 -2.68 15.10 7.10
N ILE A 210 -3.93 14.75 7.37
CA ILE A 210 -5.02 15.70 7.62
C ILE A 210 -5.12 16.12 9.09
N ARG A 211 -4.34 15.52 10.01
CA ARG A 211 -4.50 15.76 11.46
C ARG A 211 -4.26 17.22 11.84
N SER A 212 -3.21 17.85 11.31
CA SER A 212 -2.91 19.26 11.58
C SER A 212 -4.00 20.21 11.07
N ARG A 213 -4.56 19.91 9.89
CA ARG A 213 -5.72 20.62 9.33
C ARG A 213 -6.97 20.41 10.18
N ALA A 214 -7.20 19.17 10.63
CA ALA A 214 -8.34 18.82 11.46
C ALA A 214 -8.31 19.51 12.82
N ILE A 215 -7.13 19.64 13.44
CA ILE A 215 -6.96 20.41 14.69
C ILE A 215 -7.23 21.90 14.45
N SER A 216 -6.57 22.51 13.47
CA SER A 216 -6.71 23.95 13.19
C SER A 216 -8.13 24.35 12.75
N SER A 217 -8.87 23.43 12.13
CA SER A 217 -10.24 23.64 11.67
C SER A 217 -11.30 23.20 12.69
N GLY A 218 -10.91 22.71 13.87
CA GLY A 218 -11.83 22.27 14.92
C GLY A 218 -12.66 21.03 14.54
N TRP A 219 -12.13 20.15 13.70
CA TRP A 219 -12.83 18.95 13.22
C TRP A 219 -12.74 17.76 14.19
N ILE A 220 -11.96 17.86 15.26
CA ILE A 220 -11.70 16.77 16.18
C ILE A 220 -12.36 17.07 17.52
N THR A 221 -12.95 16.05 18.12
CA THR A 221 -13.54 16.15 19.45
C THR A 221 -12.49 16.43 20.53
N THR A 222 -12.91 17.17 21.55
CA THR A 222 -12.17 17.38 22.79
C THR A 222 -12.55 16.40 23.90
N ASP A 223 -13.43 15.43 23.62
CA ASP A 223 -13.88 14.45 24.61
C ASP A 223 -12.77 13.46 24.97
N THR A 224 -12.40 13.42 26.25
CA THR A 224 -11.37 12.53 26.80
C THR A 224 -11.76 11.04 26.75
N LEU A 225 -13.05 10.73 26.53
CA LEU A 225 -13.58 9.37 26.42
C LEU A 225 -13.38 8.76 25.02
N GLN A 226 -12.93 9.56 24.05
CA GLN A 226 -12.46 9.05 22.76
C GLN A 226 -11.19 8.21 23.00
N ASN A 227 -11.28 6.91 22.69
CA ASN A 227 -10.17 5.96 22.90
C ASN A 227 -9.84 5.12 21.65
N GLN A 228 -10.50 5.39 20.52
CA GLN A 228 -10.16 4.71 19.27
C GLN A 228 -8.84 5.26 18.73
N LEU A 229 -7.99 4.38 18.21
CA LEU A 229 -6.68 4.75 17.70
C LEU A 229 -6.80 5.35 16.30
N TYR A 230 -5.95 6.34 16.02
CA TYR A 230 -5.69 6.78 14.66
C TYR A 230 -4.78 5.75 13.99
N THR A 231 -5.12 5.33 12.78
CA THR A 231 -4.38 4.29 12.07
C THR A 231 -4.06 4.71 10.64
N LYS A 232 -2.84 4.44 10.17
CA LYS A 232 -2.46 4.45 8.76
C LYS A 232 -1.91 3.10 8.34
N THR A 233 -2.45 2.54 7.27
CA THR A 233 -1.97 1.29 6.68
C THR A 233 -1.31 1.55 5.33
N LEU A 234 -0.24 0.81 5.04
CA LEU A 234 0.43 0.79 3.74
C LEU A 234 0.70 -0.66 3.37
N PHE A 235 0.16 -1.10 2.25
CA PHE A 235 0.46 -2.37 1.63
C PHE A 235 1.04 -2.10 0.23
N GLU A 236 2.29 -2.49 0.01
CA GLU A 236 2.94 -2.44 -1.29
C GLU A 236 3.25 -3.86 -1.72
N ASP A 237 2.81 -4.20 -2.93
CA ASP A 237 3.05 -5.49 -3.55
C ASP A 237 3.59 -5.28 -4.96
N MET A 238 4.73 -5.88 -5.23
CA MET A 238 5.40 -5.80 -6.52
C MET A 238 5.77 -7.21 -6.96
N HIS A 239 5.30 -7.59 -8.13
CA HIS A 239 5.65 -8.83 -8.81
C HIS A 239 6.17 -8.51 -10.20
N LEU A 240 7.37 -8.99 -10.51
CA LEU A 240 7.99 -8.88 -11.83
C LEU A 240 8.22 -10.28 -12.38
N ARG A 241 7.90 -10.48 -13.64
CA ARG A 241 8.13 -11.73 -14.37
C ARG A 241 8.77 -11.43 -15.71
N GLY A 242 9.80 -12.18 -16.04
CA GLY A 242 10.42 -12.18 -17.37
C GLY A 242 10.51 -13.60 -17.90
N VAL A 243 10.33 -13.78 -19.20
CA VAL A 243 10.58 -15.06 -19.87
C VAL A 243 11.68 -14.85 -20.90
N VAL A 244 12.72 -15.66 -20.80
CA VAL A 244 13.88 -15.66 -21.67
C VAL A 244 14.04 -17.04 -22.29
N GLU A 245 14.18 -17.11 -23.61
CA GLU A 245 14.43 -18.33 -24.37
C GLU A 245 15.67 -18.13 -25.25
N PRO A 246 16.87 -18.40 -24.71
CA PRO A 246 18.14 -18.15 -25.43
C PRO A 246 18.37 -19.08 -26.62
N ILE A 247 17.87 -20.31 -26.54
CA ILE A 247 17.90 -21.34 -27.59
C ILE A 247 16.52 -22.03 -27.62
N PRO A 248 16.15 -22.68 -28.75
CA PRO A 248 14.94 -23.50 -28.81
C PRO A 248 14.89 -24.51 -27.65
N ASP A 249 13.68 -24.75 -27.16
CA ASP A 249 13.38 -25.69 -26.07
C ASP A 249 13.99 -25.37 -24.70
N LEU A 250 14.84 -24.34 -24.56
CA LEU A 250 15.32 -23.81 -23.28
C LEU A 250 14.53 -22.58 -22.87
N ARG A 251 13.73 -22.71 -21.81
CA ARG A 251 12.95 -21.62 -21.22
C ARG A 251 13.48 -21.28 -19.83
N ILE A 252 13.78 -20.00 -19.62
CA ILE A 252 14.19 -19.44 -18.34
C ILE A 252 13.12 -18.44 -17.91
N GLU A 253 12.43 -18.74 -16.81
CA GLU A 253 11.48 -17.83 -16.18
C GLU A 253 12.17 -17.09 -15.03
N LEU A 254 12.22 -15.77 -15.13
CA LEU A 254 12.71 -14.89 -14.08
C LEU A 254 11.52 -14.36 -13.29
N SER A 255 11.54 -14.49 -11.97
CA SER A 255 10.50 -13.94 -11.09
C SER A 255 11.13 -13.18 -9.93
N ALA A 256 10.69 -11.94 -9.72
CA ALA A 256 11.12 -11.13 -8.59
C ALA A 256 9.88 -10.61 -7.87
N PHE A 257 9.92 -10.56 -6.55
CA PHE A 257 8.80 -10.02 -5.78
C PHE A 257 9.28 -9.19 -4.60
N ARG A 258 8.45 -8.25 -4.17
CA ARG A 258 8.65 -7.47 -2.95
C ARG A 258 7.28 -7.12 -2.37
N THR A 259 7.04 -7.56 -1.15
CA THR A 259 5.85 -7.22 -0.37
C THR A 259 6.25 -6.45 0.88
N ARG A 260 5.51 -5.40 1.19
CA ARG A 260 5.71 -4.58 2.38
C ARG A 260 4.35 -4.20 2.94
N ASN A 261 4.13 -4.54 4.19
CA ASN A 261 2.96 -4.16 4.95
C ASN A 261 3.41 -3.30 6.13
N LEU A 262 2.79 -2.15 6.34
CA LEU A 262 3.01 -1.31 7.52
C LEU A 262 1.67 -0.88 8.10
N ASN A 263 1.60 -0.87 9.42
CA ASN A 263 0.49 -0.40 10.21
C ASN A 263 1.03 0.58 11.26
N TYR A 264 0.80 1.86 11.04
CA TYR A 264 1.07 2.91 12.01
C TYR A 264 -0.20 3.16 12.82
N GLN A 265 -0.09 3.12 14.15
CA GLN A 265 -1.18 3.48 15.05
C GLN A 265 -0.70 4.39 16.17
N THR A 266 -1.56 5.32 16.57
CA THR A 266 -1.30 6.22 17.70
C THR A 266 -2.60 6.62 18.36
N ASN A 267 -2.54 6.95 19.65
CA ASN A 267 -3.67 7.52 20.33
C ASN A 267 -3.70 9.03 20.05
N PHE A 268 -4.54 9.43 19.10
CA PHE A 268 -4.70 10.82 18.68
C PHE A 268 -5.94 11.40 19.36
N LYS A 269 -5.76 12.04 20.51
CA LYS A 269 -6.87 12.54 21.32
C LYS A 269 -6.53 13.84 22.05
N TYR A 270 -7.58 14.48 22.56
CA TYR A 270 -7.45 15.65 23.42
C TYR A 270 -6.94 15.27 24.81
N SER A 271 -5.95 16.02 25.30
CA SER A 271 -5.37 15.86 26.62
C SER A 271 -5.77 17.05 27.50
N ALA A 272 -6.55 16.77 28.55
CA ALA A 272 -7.02 17.79 29.47
C ALA A 272 -5.87 18.48 30.26
N LEU A 273 -4.71 17.82 30.35
CA LEU A 273 -3.53 18.35 31.03
C LEU A 273 -2.84 19.45 30.21
N THR A 274 -2.74 19.27 28.89
CA THR A 274 -2.05 20.19 27.98
C THR A 274 -2.99 21.13 27.24
N GLY A 275 -4.31 20.88 27.31
CA GLY A 275 -5.32 21.64 26.58
C GLY A 275 -5.23 21.46 25.06
N ASN A 276 -4.52 20.45 24.58
CA ASN A 276 -4.20 20.24 23.17
C ASN A 276 -4.49 18.80 22.73
N ILE A 277 -4.65 18.62 21.42
CA ILE A 277 -4.73 17.29 20.81
C ILE A 277 -3.30 16.82 20.51
N GLU A 278 -2.93 15.66 21.03
CA GLU A 278 -1.58 15.11 20.92
C GLU A 278 -1.59 13.67 20.43
N ASN A 279 -0.47 13.24 19.84
CA ASN A 279 -0.24 11.84 19.48
C ASN A 279 0.48 11.16 20.64
N LEU A 280 -0.21 10.25 21.33
CA LEU A 280 0.34 9.48 22.42
C LEU A 280 0.77 8.10 21.92
N SER A 281 1.97 7.69 22.33
CA SER A 281 2.54 6.36 22.10
C SER A 281 2.40 5.85 20.65
N PRO A 282 2.94 6.57 19.65
CA PRO A 282 2.90 6.10 18.27
C PRO A 282 3.73 4.83 18.10
N ILE A 283 3.16 3.82 17.45
CA ILE A 283 3.86 2.58 17.10
C ILE A 283 3.62 2.24 15.64
N THR A 284 4.66 1.72 14.98
CA THR A 284 4.57 1.19 13.62
C THR A 284 4.98 -0.27 13.63
N THR A 285 4.10 -1.14 13.16
CA THR A 285 4.38 -2.57 12.98
C THR A 285 4.17 -2.95 11.53
N GLY A 286 4.64 -4.13 11.13
CA GLY A 286 4.50 -4.53 9.74
C GLY A 286 5.33 -5.74 9.37
N ASP A 287 5.14 -6.17 8.14
CA ASP A 287 5.80 -7.32 7.53
C ASP A 287 6.55 -6.87 6.28
N TYR A 288 7.63 -7.58 5.98
CA TYR A 288 8.46 -7.30 4.83
C TYR A 288 8.99 -8.60 4.23
N SER A 289 8.82 -8.78 2.93
CA SER A 289 9.35 -9.92 2.20
C SER A 289 9.86 -9.49 0.83
N ILE A 290 10.98 -10.07 0.41
CA ILE A 290 11.61 -9.72 -0.87
C ILE A 290 12.32 -10.94 -1.45
N SER A 291 12.29 -11.09 -2.76
CA SER A 291 13.11 -12.09 -3.44
C SER A 291 14.59 -11.70 -3.37
N TYR A 292 15.43 -12.67 -3.00
CA TYR A 292 16.86 -12.48 -2.79
C TYR A 292 17.64 -13.67 -3.32
N PHE A 293 18.84 -13.43 -3.85
CA PHE A 293 19.67 -14.45 -4.51
C PHE A 293 20.84 -14.84 -3.61
N THR A 294 20.90 -16.12 -3.22
CA THR A 294 21.89 -16.67 -2.28
C THR A 294 22.67 -17.87 -2.84
N LEU A 295 22.46 -18.21 -4.12
CA LEU A 295 23.11 -19.35 -4.78
C LEU A 295 24.65 -19.33 -4.72
N PRO A 296 25.36 -18.18 -4.83
CA PRO A 296 26.82 -18.15 -4.83
C PRO A 296 27.45 -18.80 -3.60
N THR A 297 26.77 -18.72 -2.45
CA THR A 297 27.23 -19.30 -1.19
C THR A 297 26.50 -20.58 -0.80
N ALA A 298 25.50 -21.02 -1.58
CA ALA A 298 24.70 -22.20 -1.24
C ALA A 298 25.52 -23.50 -1.18
N PHE A 299 26.61 -23.59 -1.94
CA PHE A 299 27.48 -24.76 -2.01
C PHE A 299 28.80 -24.59 -1.22
N SER A 300 28.90 -23.58 -0.36
CA SER A 300 30.08 -23.42 0.49
C SER A 300 30.24 -24.60 1.44
N LYS A 301 31.42 -25.23 1.45
CA LYS A 301 31.70 -26.38 2.31
C LYS A 301 32.01 -25.92 3.74
N SER A 302 31.52 -26.64 4.73
CA SER A 302 32.06 -26.55 6.09
C SER A 302 33.46 -27.15 6.12
N SER A 303 34.36 -26.57 6.91
CA SER A 303 35.74 -27.03 7.08
C SER A 303 36.08 -27.19 8.56
N GLY A 304 37.04 -28.07 8.85
CA GLY A 304 37.58 -28.30 10.19
C GLY A 304 36.84 -29.35 11.03
N ILE A 305 37.50 -29.80 12.11
CA ILE A 305 36.98 -30.80 13.06
C ILE A 305 35.68 -30.32 13.75
N ASN A 306 35.51 -29.00 13.84
CA ASN A 306 34.36 -28.35 14.50
C ASN A 306 33.24 -27.93 13.52
N ASN A 307 33.25 -28.34 12.25
CA ASN A 307 32.25 -27.97 11.24
C ASN A 307 32.02 -26.45 11.09
N THR A 308 33.10 -25.66 11.04
CA THR A 308 33.01 -24.21 10.85
C THR A 308 32.63 -23.86 9.40
N SER A 309 31.73 -22.91 9.22
CA SER A 309 31.26 -22.46 7.89
C SER A 309 31.97 -21.17 7.48
N SER A 310 32.62 -21.19 6.31
CA SER A 310 33.33 -20.02 5.79
C SER A 310 32.40 -18.82 5.55
N VAL A 311 31.14 -19.08 5.17
CA VAL A 311 30.11 -18.03 4.99
C VAL A 311 29.72 -17.42 6.33
N PHE A 312 29.66 -18.23 7.39
CA PHE A 312 29.39 -17.73 8.73
C PHE A 312 30.55 -16.88 9.25
N ASP A 313 31.80 -17.29 9.03
CA ASP A 313 32.97 -16.49 9.41
C ASP A 313 33.02 -15.16 8.64
N GLN A 314 32.66 -15.18 7.35
CA GLN A 314 32.50 -13.98 6.54
C GLN A 314 31.39 -13.08 7.08
N PHE A 315 30.26 -13.65 7.52
CA PHE A 315 29.23 -12.89 8.23
C PHE A 315 29.80 -12.22 9.49
N LEU A 316 30.53 -12.96 10.33
CA LEU A 316 31.09 -12.42 11.57
C LEU A 316 32.05 -11.26 11.30
N SER A 317 32.89 -11.36 10.26
CA SER A 317 33.85 -10.31 9.88
C SER A 317 33.16 -9.10 9.23
N ASN A 318 32.14 -9.33 8.39
CA ASN A 318 31.35 -8.29 7.75
C ASN A 318 30.69 -7.34 8.76
N ARG A 319 30.32 -7.82 9.95
CA ARG A 319 29.72 -6.99 11.01
C ARG A 319 30.60 -5.81 11.41
N ASN A 320 31.92 -6.01 11.51
CA ASN A 320 32.87 -4.94 11.83
C ASN A 320 32.87 -3.87 10.72
N ILE A 321 32.96 -4.31 9.46
CA ILE A 321 32.95 -3.43 8.28
C ILE A 321 31.65 -2.59 8.25
N ILE A 322 30.50 -3.23 8.42
CA ILE A 322 29.21 -2.55 8.40
C ILE A 322 29.05 -1.57 9.56
N SER A 323 29.45 -1.96 10.79
CA SER A 323 29.43 -1.08 11.96
C SER A 323 30.22 0.20 11.71
N GLN A 324 31.42 0.08 11.13
CA GLN A 324 32.21 1.25 10.76
C GLN A 324 31.57 2.11 9.68
N ARG A 325 30.93 1.50 8.67
CA ARG A 325 30.21 2.24 7.62
C ARG A 325 29.03 3.03 8.18
N LEU A 326 28.23 2.41 9.05
CA LEU A 326 27.10 3.06 9.73
C LEU A 326 27.57 4.20 10.65
N GLY A 327 28.66 3.99 11.39
CA GLY A 327 29.27 5.02 12.22
C GLY A 327 29.79 6.22 11.42
N ARG A 328 30.31 6.01 10.21
CA ARG A 328 30.75 7.10 9.32
C ARG A 328 29.57 7.93 8.82
N SER A 329 28.45 7.28 8.49
CA SER A 329 27.25 7.97 7.99
C SER A 329 26.40 8.62 9.08
N ASN A 330 26.54 8.21 10.35
CA ASN A 330 25.79 8.78 11.47
C ASN A 330 26.50 10.01 12.06
N PRO A 331 25.94 11.23 11.97
CA PRO A 331 26.52 12.44 12.55
C PRO A 331 26.58 12.41 14.09
N ASN A 332 25.74 11.62 14.74
CA ASN A 332 25.66 11.50 16.20
C ASN A 332 26.65 10.46 16.76
N SER A 333 27.37 9.73 15.90
CA SER A 333 28.36 8.78 16.36
C SER A 333 29.71 9.48 16.52
N ASN A 334 30.34 9.29 17.69
CA ASN A 334 31.69 9.80 17.96
C ASN A 334 32.78 9.03 17.21
N ARG A 335 32.41 8.01 16.41
CA ARG A 335 33.32 7.17 15.61
C ARG A 335 34.42 6.48 16.42
N ALA A 336 34.29 6.44 17.73
CA ALA A 336 35.16 5.68 18.62
C ALA A 336 34.94 4.20 18.36
N VAL A 337 36.04 3.46 18.13
CA VAL A 337 36.01 2.03 17.83
C VAL A 337 36.43 1.26 19.08
N THR A 338 35.54 0.43 19.60
CA THR A 338 35.81 -0.49 20.71
C THR A 338 35.58 -1.91 20.24
N ASN A 339 36.58 -2.78 20.36
CA ASN A 339 36.52 -4.18 19.90
C ASN A 339 36.10 -4.33 18.41
N GLY A 340 36.48 -3.36 17.57
CA GLY A 340 36.14 -3.35 16.14
C GLY A 340 34.74 -2.82 15.80
N PHE A 341 33.97 -2.35 16.78
CA PHE A 341 32.64 -1.79 16.56
C PHE A 341 32.60 -0.31 16.94
N VAL A 342 31.86 0.48 16.17
CA VAL A 342 31.68 1.90 16.42
C VAL A 342 30.59 2.14 17.45
N ASP A 343 30.75 3.19 18.27
CA ASP A 343 29.73 3.69 19.19
C ASP A 343 28.35 3.86 18.52
N GLY A 344 27.32 3.32 19.18
CA GLY A 344 25.95 3.20 18.66
C GLY A 344 25.67 1.98 17.76
N TYR A 345 26.71 1.30 17.25
CA TYR A 345 26.58 0.19 16.30
C TYR A 345 27.37 -1.05 16.76
N GLY A 346 26.96 -1.63 17.89
CA GLY A 346 27.60 -2.82 18.46
C GLY A 346 27.42 -4.09 17.60
N ALA A 347 28.15 -5.14 17.97
CA ALA A 347 28.16 -6.42 17.26
C ALA A 347 26.79 -7.10 17.11
N ASN A 348 25.88 -6.84 18.06
CA ASN A 348 24.55 -7.44 18.13
C ASN A 348 23.43 -6.47 17.70
N ALA A 349 23.78 -5.28 17.23
CA ALA A 349 22.78 -4.33 16.74
C ALA A 349 22.12 -4.88 15.46
N GLN A 350 20.79 -4.83 15.37
CA GLN A 350 20.05 -5.34 14.22
C GLN A 350 20.51 -4.67 12.91
N ASP A 351 20.76 -3.35 12.96
CA ASP A 351 21.26 -2.57 11.83
C ASP A 351 22.63 -3.01 11.32
N VAL A 352 23.43 -3.68 12.16
CA VAL A 352 24.72 -4.27 11.76
C VAL A 352 24.53 -5.70 11.26
N LEU A 353 23.75 -6.51 12.00
CA LEU A 353 23.55 -7.92 11.73
C LEU A 353 22.88 -8.18 10.38
N VAL A 354 21.79 -7.46 10.08
CA VAL A 354 20.97 -7.71 8.87
C VAL A 354 21.79 -7.49 7.58
N PRO A 355 22.36 -6.31 7.33
CA PRO A 355 23.18 -6.09 6.14
C PRO A 355 24.46 -6.95 6.10
N ALA A 356 25.09 -7.25 7.24
CA ALA A 356 26.25 -8.15 7.27
C ALA A 356 25.88 -9.58 6.84
N PHE A 357 24.71 -10.07 7.30
CA PHE A 357 24.15 -11.36 6.92
C PHE A 357 23.81 -11.40 5.44
N LEU A 358 23.08 -10.38 4.95
CA LEU A 358 22.72 -10.26 3.54
C LEU A 358 23.95 -10.20 2.63
N ALA A 359 25.03 -9.54 3.04
CA ALA A 359 26.29 -9.50 2.30
C ALA A 359 26.94 -10.89 2.22
N ALA A 360 27.14 -11.54 3.37
CA ALA A 360 27.80 -12.83 3.45
C ALA A 360 27.04 -13.90 2.64
N TYR A 361 25.73 -14.05 2.86
CA TYR A 361 24.92 -15.08 2.21
C TYR A 361 24.50 -14.76 0.77
N SER A 362 24.81 -13.57 0.25
CA SER A 362 24.74 -13.30 -1.20
C SER A 362 26.09 -13.38 -1.89
N GLY A 363 27.17 -13.62 -1.15
CA GLY A 363 28.54 -13.56 -1.66
C GLY A 363 28.98 -12.16 -2.10
N LYS A 364 28.34 -11.10 -1.60
CA LYS A 364 28.66 -9.70 -1.91
C LYS A 364 29.64 -9.12 -0.89
N ASP A 365 30.46 -8.18 -1.34
CA ASP A 365 31.37 -7.45 -0.46
C ASP A 365 30.60 -6.52 0.50
N ALA A 366 30.92 -6.62 1.79
CA ALA A 366 30.37 -5.80 2.85
C ALA A 366 30.66 -4.31 2.69
N ASN A 367 31.67 -3.91 1.90
CA ASN A 367 31.90 -2.49 1.58
C ASN A 367 30.93 -1.94 0.53
N GLY A 368 30.40 -2.79 -0.34
CA GLY A 368 29.56 -2.39 -1.48
C GLY A 368 28.05 -2.55 -1.26
N VAL A 369 27.62 -3.38 -0.30
CA VAL A 369 26.17 -3.57 -0.04
C VAL A 369 25.52 -2.33 0.58
N GLY A 370 24.22 -2.16 0.35
CA GLY A 370 23.42 -1.17 1.08
C GLY A 370 23.37 -1.51 2.57
N THR A 371 23.52 -0.51 3.44
CA THR A 371 23.51 -0.69 4.91
C THR A 371 22.10 -0.67 5.51
N GLY A 372 21.06 -0.55 4.68
CA GLY A 372 19.67 -0.54 5.16
C GLY A 372 19.15 -1.94 5.46
N SER A 373 18.39 -2.08 6.54
CA SER A 373 17.77 -3.33 6.97
C SER A 373 16.67 -3.86 6.02
N PHE A 374 16.21 -3.03 5.08
CA PHE A 374 15.16 -3.36 4.10
C PHE A 374 15.63 -3.04 2.66
N PRO A 375 16.14 -4.02 1.90
CA PRO A 375 16.60 -3.82 0.52
C PRO A 375 15.49 -3.29 -0.39
N GLN A 376 15.74 -2.30 -1.24
CA GLN A 376 14.65 -1.71 -2.03
C GLN A 376 14.36 -2.44 -3.34
N ILE A 377 15.36 -3.11 -3.94
CA ILE A 377 15.26 -3.70 -5.27
C ILE A 377 15.25 -5.23 -5.12
N PRO A 378 14.19 -5.92 -5.58
CA PRO A 378 14.14 -7.38 -5.54
C PRO A 378 15.11 -7.97 -6.56
N ILE A 379 15.72 -9.08 -6.19
CA ILE A 379 16.60 -9.82 -7.10
C ILE A 379 15.78 -10.97 -7.70
N PRO A 380 15.78 -11.17 -9.02
CA PRO A 380 15.00 -12.24 -9.64
C PRO A 380 15.54 -13.61 -9.26
N ASN A 381 14.63 -14.50 -8.92
CA ASN A 381 14.83 -15.94 -8.96
C ASN A 381 14.61 -16.44 -10.39
N TRP A 382 15.16 -17.61 -10.68
CA TRP A 382 15.11 -18.25 -11.99
C TRP A 382 14.56 -19.67 -11.91
N ASP A 383 13.71 -20.04 -12.86
CA ASP A 383 13.27 -21.41 -13.13
C ASP A 383 13.72 -21.77 -14.56
N ILE A 384 14.46 -22.86 -14.70
CA ILE A 384 15.02 -23.29 -15.98
C ILE A 384 14.34 -24.59 -16.39
N ARG A 385 13.75 -24.61 -17.58
CA ARG A 385 13.09 -25.78 -18.16
C ARG A 385 13.68 -26.05 -19.54
N TYR A 386 14.04 -27.30 -19.79
CA TYR A 386 14.52 -27.76 -21.09
C TYR A 386 13.69 -28.94 -21.56
N ASN A 387 13.04 -28.80 -22.71
CA ASN A 387 12.10 -29.81 -23.24
C ASN A 387 12.62 -30.53 -24.49
N GLY A 388 13.84 -30.22 -24.96
CA GLY A 388 14.39 -30.74 -26.22
C GLY A 388 15.13 -32.07 -26.06
N LEU A 389 14.58 -33.00 -25.26
CA LEU A 389 15.13 -34.35 -25.05
C LEU A 389 14.32 -35.41 -25.80
#